data_AF-A0A4Q6CK88-F1
#
_entry.id   AF-A0A4Q6CK88-F1
#
_cell.length_a   1.000
_cell.length_b   1.000
_cell.length_c   1.000
_cell.angle_alpha   90.00
_cell.angle_beta   90.00
_cell.angle_gamma   90.00
#
_symmetry.space_group_name_H-M   'P 1'
#
loop_
_entity.id
_entity.type
_entity.pdbx_description
1 polymer ?
#
loop_
_entity_poly.entity_id
_entity_poly.type
_entity_poly.pdbx_seq_one_letter_code
_entity_poly.pdbx_strand_id
1 'polypeptide(L)'
;MSYLREMKGVLLRVHCYEADKELMQHDQATFRNFTSVFMLLGSLLSFLVAAPRAEAAPGNSGITYQGRILKPDGSSLEGSNVQFRLQIRTPDSGGCLMYEEIQAIDMRNSKGVFALTMNDGTGARTDVTGLTLDRIFGNFGTFNLGVGTCTTGTGVYTPNAGDGRALAVAFKDETMTTWELMPSQKINFVPLAFEAKQVQGFTASQLLRVVEADGVTPSLTPLAPLSNAEYLKLKDLAAGNVTNTVDSSAIVNGSIAGVDLAPNLSISTTGTITTSSVSSTSSVTRSFELLPASGAAGITFSAPAGVTNYNITYPSGQGAPGHVMVNDGAGNLSWTYVGARFRSPGSMGTNGLWFRMGSVTVTAQYGYVDSLIDFHSTGTYDTNPASGRISFRLKMQDPPGGATAASVQVDSTSASLRPDDVRIVITSNVTGGSTVAELWVRMQNNWNELDYHPIEVSSSSGSANFAPSASLQAAPPTGSQTINATMGMSAWQRVGARNENGYGAWRNISYMEGNVGIGEANPAVKLHVSGTMVSQASSVPTGAAVDLAISNTTVLNSVGGSSIALTNLVNGGNYTIVIKDPASRTYDFTGCSTKKWLPANAATTASSWSAYTILTLDNGSGGFDCMITWASGYQ
;
A
#
# COMPACT_ATOMS: atom_id res chain seq x y z
N MET A 1 21.77 -70.45 -73.45
CA MET A 1 21.44 -71.81 -73.91
C MET A 1 22.08 -72.81 -72.95
N SER A 2 21.35 -73.47 -72.06
CA SER A 2 19.94 -73.24 -71.71
C SER A 2 19.86 -72.66 -70.31
N TYR A 3 19.82 -71.33 -70.22
CA TYR A 3 18.55 -70.63 -70.02
C TYR A 3 17.97 -70.92 -68.62
N LEU A 4 18.32 -70.13 -67.61
CA LEU A 4 17.56 -68.93 -67.22
C LEU A 4 16.10 -69.17 -66.77
N ARG A 5 15.77 -70.33 -66.21
CA ARG A 5 14.60 -70.48 -65.32
C ARG A 5 14.88 -71.55 -64.28
N GLU A 6 15.27 -71.16 -63.06
CA GLU A 6 14.95 -71.89 -61.82
C GLU A 6 15.43 -71.19 -60.52
N MET A 7 15.88 -69.92 -60.57
CA MET A 7 16.56 -69.25 -59.45
C MET A 7 15.76 -68.21 -58.62
N LYS A 8 14.43 -68.15 -58.64
CA LYS A 8 13.71 -67.12 -57.81
C LYS A 8 12.50 -67.59 -56.99
N GLY A 9 12.21 -68.88 -56.92
CA GLY A 9 11.03 -69.39 -56.19
C GLY A 9 11.31 -70.09 -54.85
N VAL A 10 12.56 -70.44 -54.54
CA VAL A 10 12.91 -71.33 -53.41
C VAL A 10 13.45 -70.57 -52.19
N LEU A 11 13.61 -69.24 -52.28
CA LEU A 11 14.23 -68.41 -51.24
C LEU A 11 13.26 -67.69 -50.29
N LEU A 12 11.95 -68.00 -50.34
CA LEU A 12 10.94 -67.31 -49.52
C LEU A 12 10.01 -68.24 -48.73
N ARG A 13 10.34 -69.53 -48.62
CA ARG A 13 9.58 -70.48 -47.80
C ARG A 13 10.43 -71.33 -46.85
N VAL A 14 11.63 -70.83 -46.51
CA VAL A 14 12.53 -71.41 -45.49
C VAL A 14 12.71 -70.47 -44.28
N HIS A 15 12.27 -69.21 -44.34
CA HIS A 15 12.50 -68.22 -43.26
C HIS A 15 11.34 -68.02 -42.28
N CYS A 16 10.30 -68.86 -42.29
CA CYS A 16 9.15 -68.70 -41.36
C CYS A 16 8.89 -69.90 -40.44
N TYR A 17 9.85 -70.84 -40.28
CA TYR A 17 9.73 -71.93 -39.31
C TYR A 17 10.93 -72.08 -38.36
N GLU A 18 12.00 -71.28 -38.54
CA GLU A 18 13.16 -71.24 -37.62
C GLU A 18 13.11 -70.08 -36.62
N ALA A 19 12.20 -69.10 -36.78
CA ALA A 19 12.06 -67.99 -35.84
C ALA A 19 11.34 -68.35 -34.52
N ASP A 20 10.59 -69.46 -34.47
CA ASP A 20 9.82 -69.85 -33.27
C ASP A 20 10.53 -70.86 -32.36
N LYS A 21 11.71 -71.37 -32.72
CA LYS A 21 12.52 -72.22 -31.82
C LYS A 21 13.62 -71.47 -31.07
N GLU A 22 14.10 -70.34 -31.59
CA GLU A 22 15.11 -69.54 -30.88
C GLU A 22 14.51 -68.64 -29.78
N LEU A 23 13.22 -68.28 -29.85
CA LEU A 23 12.57 -67.50 -28.79
C LEU A 23 12.31 -68.32 -27.51
N MET A 24 12.16 -69.64 -27.58
CA MET A 24 11.94 -70.49 -26.38
C MET A 24 13.22 -70.99 -25.71
N GLN A 25 14.39 -70.97 -26.37
CA GLN A 25 15.67 -71.29 -25.72
C GLN A 25 16.38 -70.06 -25.15
N HIS A 26 16.09 -68.85 -25.65
CA HIS A 26 16.61 -67.63 -25.04
C HIS A 26 15.95 -67.32 -23.68
N ASP A 27 14.74 -67.82 -23.41
CA ASP A 27 14.02 -67.52 -22.16
C ASP A 27 14.39 -68.44 -20.97
N GLN A 28 14.94 -69.64 -21.23
CA GLN A 28 15.47 -70.50 -20.14
C GLN A 28 16.87 -70.07 -19.65
N ALA A 29 17.68 -69.43 -20.50
CA ALA A 29 18.98 -68.90 -20.11
C ALA A 29 18.84 -67.60 -19.28
N THR A 30 17.89 -66.74 -19.65
CA THR A 30 17.59 -65.52 -18.89
C THR A 30 16.99 -65.84 -17.52
N PHE A 31 16.12 -66.84 -17.41
CA PHE A 31 15.52 -67.23 -16.13
C PHE A 31 16.51 -67.90 -15.16
N ARG A 32 17.48 -68.70 -15.66
CA ARG A 32 18.58 -69.27 -14.85
C ARG A 32 19.59 -68.22 -14.38
N ASN A 33 19.82 -67.17 -15.18
CA ASN A 33 20.67 -66.06 -14.77
C ASN A 33 19.96 -65.13 -13.78
N PHE A 34 18.64 -64.94 -13.90
CA PHE A 34 17.86 -64.16 -12.92
C PHE A 34 17.76 -64.85 -11.56
N THR A 35 17.62 -66.18 -11.51
CA THR A 35 17.65 -66.94 -10.23
C THR A 35 19.04 -67.02 -9.63
N SER A 36 20.10 -67.09 -10.43
CA SER A 36 21.48 -67.05 -9.93
C SER A 36 21.88 -65.66 -9.41
N VAL A 37 21.42 -64.58 -10.05
CA VAL A 37 21.62 -63.20 -9.58
C VAL A 37 20.77 -62.92 -8.34
N PHE A 38 19.54 -63.42 -8.22
CA PHE A 38 18.75 -63.30 -6.98
C PHE A 38 19.29 -64.17 -5.83
N MET A 39 19.90 -65.33 -6.09
CA MET A 39 20.59 -66.11 -5.06
C MET A 39 21.95 -65.51 -4.69
N LEU A 40 22.68 -64.88 -5.62
CA LEU A 40 23.89 -64.13 -5.30
C LEU A 40 23.58 -62.82 -4.57
N LEU A 41 22.56 -62.05 -4.97
CA LEU A 41 22.10 -60.88 -4.22
C LEU A 41 21.53 -61.30 -2.86
N GLY A 42 20.78 -62.41 -2.80
CA GLY A 42 20.24 -62.94 -1.56
C GLY A 42 21.31 -63.46 -0.61
N SER A 43 22.38 -64.13 -1.11
CA SER A 43 23.49 -64.58 -0.28
C SER A 43 24.47 -63.46 0.07
N LEU A 44 24.66 -62.44 -0.78
CA LEU A 44 25.46 -61.25 -0.48
C LEU A 44 24.72 -60.33 0.50
N LEU A 45 23.39 -60.25 0.44
CA LEU A 45 22.55 -59.52 1.39
C LEU A 45 22.34 -60.31 2.71
N SER A 46 22.39 -61.64 2.67
CA SER A 46 22.41 -62.49 3.88
C SER A 46 23.79 -62.53 4.55
N PHE A 47 24.89 -62.39 3.80
CA PHE A 47 26.23 -62.17 4.36
C PHE A 47 26.45 -60.75 4.90
N LEU A 48 25.64 -59.76 4.47
CA LEU A 48 25.66 -58.40 5.02
C LEU A 48 24.79 -58.25 6.28
N VAL A 49 23.82 -59.14 6.51
CA VAL A 49 22.88 -59.07 7.66
C VAL A 49 23.24 -60.08 8.77
N ALA A 50 24.15 -61.02 8.52
CA ALA A 50 24.69 -61.96 9.51
C ALA A 50 26.20 -61.80 9.76
N ALA A 51 26.80 -60.66 9.43
CA ALA A 51 27.94 -60.22 10.20
C ALA A 51 27.42 -60.01 11.64
N PRO A 52 28.04 -60.56 12.71
CA PRO A 52 27.85 -59.92 14.00
C PRO A 52 28.08 -58.45 13.74
N ARG A 53 27.21 -57.58 14.26
CA ARG A 53 27.58 -56.20 14.44
C ARG A 53 28.90 -56.26 15.20
N ALA A 54 30.01 -56.14 14.49
CA ALA A 54 31.12 -55.40 15.00
C ALA A 54 30.54 -53.99 15.15
N GLU A 55 29.81 -53.80 16.26
CA GLU A 55 30.11 -52.64 17.06
C GLU A 55 31.63 -52.56 17.00
N ALA A 56 32.16 -51.42 16.58
CA ALA A 56 33.45 -51.06 17.11
C ALA A 56 33.25 -51.14 18.62
N ALA A 57 33.50 -52.32 19.21
CA ALA A 57 33.73 -52.44 20.61
C ALA A 57 34.82 -51.39 20.80
N PRO A 58 34.56 -50.31 21.55
CA PRO A 58 35.65 -49.40 21.89
C PRO A 58 36.75 -50.34 22.33
N GLY A 59 37.93 -50.28 21.69
CA GLY A 59 39.00 -51.25 21.90
C GLY A 59 39.38 -51.21 23.37
N ASN A 60 38.62 -51.95 24.17
CA ASN A 60 38.55 -51.78 25.60
C ASN A 60 39.76 -52.57 26.04
N SER A 61 40.75 -51.84 26.52
CA SER A 61 41.93 -52.47 27.08
C SER A 61 41.43 -53.45 28.14
N GLY A 62 41.72 -54.73 27.92
CA GLY A 62 41.21 -55.82 28.74
C GLY A 62 42.32 -56.82 28.98
N ILE A 63 42.23 -57.53 30.11
CA ILE A 63 43.22 -58.55 30.47
C ILE A 63 42.47 -59.86 30.60
N THR A 64 42.85 -60.84 29.78
CA THR A 64 42.28 -62.18 29.84
C THR A 64 43.07 -63.03 30.83
N TYR A 65 42.39 -63.49 31.88
CA TYR A 65 42.89 -64.44 32.86
C TYR A 65 42.28 -65.82 32.62
N GLN A 66 43.13 -66.84 32.52
CA GLN A 66 42.71 -68.21 32.21
C GLN A 66 43.28 -69.17 33.25
N GLY A 67 42.53 -70.21 33.57
CA GLY A 67 42.97 -71.20 34.54
C GLY A 67 42.07 -72.41 34.61
N ARG A 68 42.41 -73.32 35.55
CA ARG A 68 41.60 -74.47 35.90
C ARG A 68 41.51 -74.61 37.41
N ILE A 69 40.31 -74.81 37.94
CA ILE A 69 40.06 -75.01 39.37
C ILE A 69 39.69 -76.48 39.61
N LEU A 70 40.38 -77.10 40.56
CA LEU A 70 40.08 -78.43 41.08
C LEU A 70 39.65 -78.30 42.54
N LYS A 71 38.67 -79.10 42.95
CA LYS A 71 38.26 -79.25 44.34
C LYS A 71 39.30 -80.05 45.13
N PRO A 72 39.28 -80.01 46.48
CA PRO A 72 40.20 -80.79 47.31
C PRO A 72 40.16 -82.31 47.07
N ASP A 73 39.04 -82.84 46.55
CA ASP A 73 38.88 -84.25 46.18
C ASP A 73 39.48 -84.59 44.79
N GLY A 74 40.07 -83.62 44.10
CA GLY A 74 40.67 -83.75 42.77
C GLY A 74 39.66 -83.65 41.61
N SER A 75 38.37 -83.51 41.89
CA SER A 75 37.35 -83.29 40.86
C SER A 75 37.37 -81.84 40.35
N SER A 76 36.83 -81.60 39.15
CA SER A 76 36.73 -80.27 38.57
C SER A 76 35.64 -79.42 39.24
N LEU A 77 35.83 -78.10 39.30
CA LEU A 77 34.77 -77.17 39.71
C LEU A 77 33.72 -77.03 38.58
N GLU A 78 32.45 -77.31 38.91
CA GLU A 78 31.34 -77.43 37.93
C GLU A 78 30.08 -76.67 38.41
N GLY A 79 30.25 -75.55 39.12
CA GLY A 79 29.13 -74.74 39.63
C GLY A 79 28.43 -73.94 38.53
N SER A 80 27.12 -73.73 38.65
CA SER A 80 26.32 -72.93 37.70
C SER A 80 26.52 -71.41 37.82
N ASN A 81 27.00 -70.95 38.96
CA ASN A 81 27.27 -69.54 39.24
C ASN A 81 28.55 -69.41 40.07
N VAL A 82 29.70 -69.63 39.43
CA VAL A 82 31.00 -69.39 40.04
C VAL A 82 31.34 -67.91 39.86
N GLN A 83 31.53 -67.21 40.97
CA GLN A 83 31.87 -65.79 40.96
C GLN A 83 33.38 -65.63 41.07
N PHE A 84 33.93 -64.77 40.23
CA PHE A 84 35.32 -64.35 40.23
C PHE A 84 35.39 -62.88 40.56
N ARG A 85 36.22 -62.54 41.53
CA ARG A 85 36.60 -61.17 41.87
C ARG A 85 38.00 -60.94 41.33
N LEU A 86 38.10 -60.11 40.30
CA LEU A 86 39.36 -59.73 39.69
C LEU A 86 39.77 -58.36 40.21
N GLN A 87 40.96 -58.27 40.80
CA GLN A 87 41.49 -57.03 41.36
C GLN A 87 42.83 -56.69 40.71
N ILE A 88 42.99 -55.43 40.32
CA ILE A 88 44.30 -54.87 39.98
C ILE A 88 44.76 -54.01 41.13
N ARG A 89 45.96 -54.29 41.63
CA ARG A 89 46.57 -53.62 42.76
C ARG A 89 47.91 -52.99 42.40
N THR A 90 48.33 -52.01 43.21
CA THR A 90 49.66 -51.43 43.12
C THR A 90 50.73 -52.53 43.33
N PRO A 91 51.87 -52.45 42.63
CA PRO A 91 52.92 -53.49 42.67
C PRO A 91 53.82 -53.39 43.91
N ASP A 92 53.68 -52.33 44.70
CA ASP A 92 54.44 -52.12 45.93
C ASP A 92 53.90 -52.99 47.07
N SER A 93 54.61 -53.00 48.20
CA SER A 93 54.15 -53.70 49.41
C SER A 93 52.82 -53.13 49.96
N GLY A 94 52.40 -51.96 49.49
CA GLY A 94 51.14 -51.34 49.85
C GLY A 94 49.91 -52.04 49.26
N GLY A 95 50.02 -52.58 48.05
CA GLY A 95 48.99 -53.41 47.43
C GLY A 95 47.60 -52.76 47.33
N CYS A 96 47.54 -51.44 47.12
CA CYS A 96 46.30 -50.66 47.05
C CYS A 96 45.43 -51.04 45.85
N LEU A 97 44.12 -51.11 46.05
CA LEU A 97 43.16 -51.43 44.98
C LEU A 97 43.07 -50.30 43.94
N MET A 98 43.27 -50.65 42.67
CA MET A 98 43.13 -49.73 41.54
C MET A 98 41.88 -50.04 40.71
N TYR A 99 41.52 -51.32 40.59
CA TYR A 99 40.36 -51.80 39.84
C TYR A 99 39.79 -53.06 40.52
N GLU A 100 38.47 -53.18 40.59
CA GLU A 100 37.80 -54.41 41.01
C GLU A 100 36.57 -54.68 40.12
N GLU A 101 36.50 -55.90 39.61
CA GLU A 101 35.37 -56.38 38.83
C GLU A 101 34.94 -57.76 39.35
N ILE A 102 33.64 -57.96 39.48
CA ILE A 102 33.05 -59.27 39.78
C ILE A 102 32.38 -59.80 38.51
N GLN A 103 32.82 -60.97 38.07
CA GLN A 103 32.23 -61.72 36.97
C GLN A 103 31.63 -63.02 37.50
N ALA A 104 30.45 -63.39 37.02
CA ALA A 104 29.81 -64.66 37.31
C ALA A 104 29.81 -65.50 36.04
N ILE A 105 30.34 -66.73 36.12
CA ILE A 105 30.35 -67.66 35.00
C ILE A 105 29.75 -69.01 35.39
N ASP A 106 29.06 -69.61 34.43
CA ASP A 106 28.62 -71.00 34.50
C ASP A 106 29.79 -71.90 34.14
N MET A 107 30.27 -72.69 35.10
CA MET A 107 31.38 -73.63 34.91
C MET A 107 30.91 -75.05 34.64
N ARG A 108 29.60 -75.31 34.45
CA ARG A 108 29.11 -76.64 34.12
C ARG A 108 29.63 -77.09 32.75
N ASN A 109 30.13 -78.31 32.71
CA ASN A 109 30.81 -78.95 31.60
C ASN A 109 32.15 -78.31 31.22
N SER A 110 32.69 -77.39 32.01
CA SER A 110 33.96 -76.72 31.70
C SER A 110 35.18 -77.56 32.08
N LYS A 111 35.00 -78.66 32.81
CA LYS A 111 36.08 -79.43 33.43
C LYS A 111 36.93 -78.56 34.35
N GLY A 112 36.32 -77.55 34.97
CA GLY A 112 36.96 -76.58 35.84
C GLY A 112 37.76 -75.51 35.11
N VAL A 113 37.73 -75.46 33.78
CA VAL A 113 38.48 -74.49 32.97
C VAL A 113 37.68 -73.19 32.84
N PHE A 114 38.37 -72.05 32.93
CA PHE A 114 37.76 -70.74 32.75
C PHE A 114 38.68 -69.79 31.97
N ALA A 115 38.07 -68.80 31.31
CA ALA A 115 38.73 -67.67 30.68
C ALA A 115 37.86 -66.43 30.89
N LEU A 116 38.42 -65.42 31.55
CA LEU A 116 37.72 -64.21 31.97
C LEU A 116 38.48 -63.00 31.44
N THR A 117 37.81 -62.06 30.79
CA THR A 117 38.46 -60.82 30.33
C THR A 117 37.98 -59.65 31.15
N MET A 118 38.88 -58.98 31.87
CA MET A 118 38.51 -57.78 32.62
C MET A 118 38.09 -56.65 31.67
N ASN A 119 37.10 -55.86 32.09
CA ASN A 119 36.58 -54.69 31.37
C ASN A 119 36.00 -55.01 29.97
N ASP A 120 35.46 -56.22 29.79
CA ASP A 120 34.77 -56.63 28.55
C ASP A 120 33.27 -56.34 28.55
N GLY A 121 32.74 -55.79 29.65
CA GLY A 121 31.32 -55.45 29.83
C GLY A 121 30.45 -56.57 30.40
N THR A 122 31.01 -57.76 30.64
CA THR A 122 30.26 -58.89 31.21
C THR A 122 30.24 -58.89 32.74
N GLY A 123 31.19 -58.23 33.39
CA GLY A 123 31.26 -58.09 34.84
C GLY A 123 30.73 -56.77 35.40
N ALA A 124 30.46 -56.79 36.71
CA ALA A 124 30.10 -55.61 37.47
C ALA A 124 31.34 -55.03 38.17
N ARG A 125 31.70 -53.80 37.80
CA ARG A 125 32.76 -53.05 38.49
C ARG A 125 32.29 -52.66 39.89
N THR A 126 33.09 -52.97 40.92
CA THR A 126 32.73 -52.74 42.33
C THR A 126 33.68 -51.80 43.07
N ASP A 127 34.79 -51.41 42.45
CA ASP A 127 35.64 -50.35 43.01
C ASP A 127 35.03 -48.95 42.82
N VAL A 128 35.47 -48.00 43.65
CA VAL A 128 35.07 -46.60 43.62
C VAL A 128 36.13 -45.68 43.00
N THR A 129 37.21 -46.22 42.44
CA THR A 129 38.35 -45.41 41.99
C THR A 129 38.04 -44.60 40.74
N GLY A 130 37.11 -45.10 39.91
CA GLY A 130 36.76 -44.49 38.61
C GLY A 130 37.90 -44.54 37.59
N LEU A 131 39.04 -45.17 37.92
CA LEU A 131 40.21 -45.22 37.05
C LEU A 131 39.95 -46.15 35.86
N THR A 132 40.21 -45.70 34.64
CA THR A 132 40.17 -46.59 33.46
C THR A 132 41.38 -47.53 33.47
N LEU A 133 41.27 -48.71 32.83
CA LEU A 133 42.42 -49.62 32.73
C LEU A 133 43.62 -48.96 32.04
N ASP A 134 43.39 -48.12 31.03
CA ASP A 134 44.44 -47.32 30.38
C ASP A 134 45.17 -46.42 31.39
N ARG A 135 44.42 -45.75 32.28
CA ARG A 135 45.00 -44.92 33.33
C ARG A 135 45.77 -45.77 34.34
N ILE A 136 45.25 -46.93 34.71
CA ILE A 136 45.89 -47.83 35.68
C ILE A 136 47.23 -48.35 35.17
N PHE A 137 47.33 -48.74 33.90
CA PHE A 137 48.58 -49.21 33.32
C PHE A 137 49.51 -48.10 32.84
N GLY A 138 49.04 -46.85 32.81
CA GLY A 138 49.89 -45.69 32.59
C GLY A 138 50.86 -45.46 33.76
N ASN A 139 52.16 -45.60 33.53
CA ASN A 139 53.21 -45.31 34.51
C ASN A 139 53.53 -43.80 34.59
N PHE A 140 52.50 -42.96 34.75
CA PHE A 140 52.67 -41.50 34.82
C PHE A 140 51.73 -40.85 35.84
N GLY A 141 52.22 -39.78 36.49
CA GLY A 141 51.50 -39.05 37.53
C GLY A 141 51.35 -39.83 38.83
N THR A 142 50.55 -39.30 39.76
CA THR A 142 50.32 -39.88 41.09
C THR A 142 48.88 -40.39 41.21
N PHE A 143 48.70 -41.55 41.82
CA PHE A 143 47.41 -42.12 42.19
C PHE A 143 47.11 -41.84 43.65
N ASN A 144 45.93 -41.27 43.92
CA ASN A 144 45.39 -41.12 45.25
C ASN A 144 44.26 -42.15 45.43
N LEU A 145 44.59 -43.26 46.08
CA LEU A 145 43.71 -44.39 46.34
C LEU A 145 43.22 -44.33 47.78
N GLY A 146 42.02 -44.86 48.05
CA GLY A 146 41.47 -44.89 49.39
C GLY A 146 42.34 -45.73 50.33
N VAL A 147 42.77 -45.17 51.47
CA VAL A 147 43.65 -45.85 52.44
C VAL A 147 43.10 -47.21 52.89
N GLY A 148 41.77 -47.35 53.01
CA GLY A 148 41.10 -48.60 53.38
C GLY A 148 41.14 -49.70 52.31
N THR A 149 41.67 -49.41 51.12
CA THR A 149 41.79 -50.37 50.02
C THR A 149 43.21 -50.93 49.86
N CYS A 150 44.14 -50.45 50.69
CA CYS A 150 45.53 -50.87 50.74
C CYS A 150 45.77 -51.92 51.83
N THR A 151 46.70 -52.83 51.56
CA THR A 151 47.20 -53.79 52.56
C THR A 151 48.04 -53.06 53.61
N THR A 152 48.86 -52.10 53.17
CA THR A 152 49.63 -51.16 54.01
C THR A 152 49.82 -49.81 53.29
N GLY A 153 50.13 -48.73 54.00
CA GLY A 153 50.53 -47.45 53.39
C GLY A 153 49.49 -46.33 53.38
N THR A 154 49.84 -45.21 52.74
CA THR A 154 49.10 -43.92 52.79
C THR A 154 48.08 -43.73 51.67
N GLY A 155 47.88 -44.73 50.80
CA GLY A 155 47.00 -44.63 49.64
C GLY A 155 47.56 -43.82 48.48
N VAL A 156 48.77 -43.27 48.60
CA VAL A 156 49.43 -42.53 47.52
C VAL A 156 50.43 -43.44 46.82
N TYR A 157 50.25 -43.65 45.52
CA TYR A 157 51.15 -44.44 44.68
C TYR A 157 51.64 -43.62 43.48
N THR A 158 52.95 -43.47 43.34
CA THR A 158 53.59 -42.82 42.18
C THR A 158 54.39 -43.88 41.44
N PRO A 159 53.94 -44.35 40.26
CA PRO A 159 54.63 -45.42 39.53
C PRO A 159 55.97 -44.96 38.97
N ASN A 160 56.95 -45.86 38.99
CA ASN A 160 58.16 -45.71 38.17
C ASN A 160 57.89 -46.16 36.73
N ALA A 161 58.75 -45.76 35.80
CA ALA A 161 58.62 -46.08 34.38
C ALA A 161 58.50 -47.59 34.07
N GLY A 162 59.10 -48.46 34.90
CA GLY A 162 59.07 -49.93 34.73
C GLY A 162 58.07 -50.66 35.62
N ASP A 163 57.24 -49.96 36.40
CA ASP A 163 56.37 -50.59 37.37
C ASP A 163 55.24 -51.38 36.69
N GLY A 164 55.10 -52.65 37.06
CA GLY A 164 53.97 -53.49 36.66
C GLY A 164 52.72 -53.27 37.51
N ARG A 165 51.74 -54.16 37.42
CA ARG A 165 50.59 -54.22 38.34
C ARG A 165 50.42 -55.62 38.92
N ALA A 166 49.85 -55.72 40.11
CA ALA A 166 49.55 -57.01 40.74
C ALA A 166 48.10 -57.40 40.45
N LEU A 167 47.91 -58.53 39.79
CA LEU A 167 46.60 -59.16 39.60
C LEU A 167 46.34 -60.08 40.80
N ALA A 168 45.27 -59.82 41.54
CA ALA A 168 44.76 -60.68 42.58
C ALA A 168 43.38 -61.18 42.14
N VAL A 169 43.24 -62.50 42.05
CA VAL A 169 41.97 -63.13 41.67
C VAL A 169 41.48 -63.94 42.86
N ALA A 170 40.20 -63.78 43.18
CA ALA A 170 39.53 -64.62 44.15
C ALA A 170 38.31 -65.26 43.48
N PHE A 171 37.93 -66.45 43.92
CA PHE A 171 36.69 -67.06 43.46
C PHE A 171 35.86 -67.58 44.63
N LYS A 172 34.58 -67.82 44.36
CA LYS A 172 33.69 -68.59 45.22
C LYS A 172 32.62 -69.25 44.36
N ASP A 173 32.20 -70.44 44.76
CA ASP A 173 31.01 -71.07 44.18
C ASP A 173 29.76 -70.78 45.03
N GLU A 174 28.62 -71.32 44.61
CA GLU A 174 27.33 -71.15 45.30
C GLU A 174 27.31 -71.73 46.73
N THR A 175 28.24 -72.63 47.05
CA THR A 175 28.34 -73.30 48.37
C THR A 175 29.31 -72.58 49.31
N MET A 176 30.15 -71.69 48.80
CA MET A 176 31.17 -70.97 49.56
C MET A 176 30.65 -69.62 50.07
N THR A 177 30.78 -69.40 51.38
CA THR A 177 30.46 -68.11 52.02
C THR A 177 31.62 -67.12 52.00
N THR A 178 32.85 -67.60 51.81
CA THR A 178 34.09 -66.81 51.80
C THR A 178 34.79 -66.92 50.45
N TRP A 179 35.48 -65.85 50.04
CA TRP A 179 36.31 -65.86 48.84
C TRP A 179 37.58 -66.67 49.07
N GLU A 180 37.93 -67.53 48.12
CA GLU A 180 39.21 -68.22 48.07
C GLU A 180 40.17 -67.47 47.15
N LEU A 181 41.36 -67.17 47.66
CA LEU A 181 42.37 -66.39 46.94
C LEU A 181 43.22 -67.29 46.06
N MET A 182 43.38 -66.91 44.79
CA MET A 182 44.36 -67.50 43.90
C MET A 182 45.73 -66.82 44.09
N PRO A 183 46.84 -67.49 43.72
CA PRO A 183 48.16 -66.87 43.75
C PRO A 183 48.19 -65.58 42.92
N SER A 184 48.64 -64.48 43.54
CA SER A 184 48.75 -63.21 42.84
C SER A 184 49.78 -63.28 41.71
N GLN A 185 49.44 -62.66 40.58
CA GLN A 185 50.29 -62.61 39.40
C GLN A 185 50.79 -61.19 39.15
N LYS A 186 52.05 -61.06 38.73
CA LYS A 186 52.60 -59.77 38.29
C LYS A 186 52.34 -59.57 36.80
N ILE A 187 51.67 -58.48 36.45
CA ILE A 187 51.50 -58.01 35.08
C ILE A 187 52.65 -57.03 34.80
N ASN A 188 53.51 -57.36 33.84
CA ASN A 188 54.60 -56.49 33.44
C ASN A 188 54.10 -55.30 32.60
N PHE A 189 54.75 -54.15 32.76
CA PHE A 189 54.50 -52.98 31.92
C PHE A 189 55.06 -53.21 30.51
N VAL A 190 54.26 -52.87 29.49
CA VAL A 190 54.69 -52.88 28.08
C VAL A 190 54.75 -51.42 27.60
N PRO A 191 55.94 -50.79 27.52
CA PRO A 191 56.09 -49.34 27.33
C PRO A 191 55.38 -48.72 26.12
N LEU A 192 55.10 -49.51 25.08
CA LEU A 192 54.57 -49.00 23.81
C LEU A 192 53.12 -49.39 23.52
N ALA A 193 52.50 -50.26 24.32
CA ALA A 193 51.17 -50.79 24.02
C ALA A 193 50.04 -49.76 24.24
N PHE A 194 50.21 -48.87 25.22
CA PHE A 194 49.22 -47.83 25.53
C PHE A 194 49.56 -46.48 24.90
N GLU A 195 50.85 -46.17 24.71
CA GLU A 195 51.27 -44.98 23.96
C GLU A 195 50.85 -45.04 22.49
N ALA A 196 50.68 -46.23 21.90
CA ALA A 196 50.15 -46.38 20.54
C ALA A 196 48.72 -45.82 20.35
N LYS A 197 47.97 -45.57 21.43
CA LYS A 197 46.63 -44.93 21.37
C LYS A 197 46.69 -43.39 21.41
N GLN A 198 47.87 -42.80 21.60
CA GLN A 198 48.05 -41.35 21.78
C GLN A 198 49.22 -40.82 20.95
N VAL A 199 49.14 -39.57 20.48
CA VAL A 199 50.27 -38.89 19.82
C VAL A 199 50.82 -37.87 20.80
N GLN A 200 52.02 -38.11 21.34
CA GLN A 200 52.64 -37.28 22.39
C GLN A 200 51.74 -37.02 23.61
N GLY A 201 51.03 -38.04 24.09
CA GLY A 201 50.14 -37.92 25.26
C GLY A 201 48.77 -37.30 24.96
N PHE A 202 48.49 -36.96 23.70
CA PHE A 202 47.18 -36.48 23.26
C PHE A 202 46.35 -37.60 22.66
N THR A 203 45.13 -37.75 23.15
CA THR A 203 44.13 -38.64 22.55
C THR A 203 43.59 -38.04 21.25
N ALA A 204 42.91 -38.83 20.42
CA ALA A 204 42.36 -38.36 19.14
C ALA A 204 41.45 -37.12 19.27
N SER A 205 40.77 -36.93 20.40
CA SER A 205 39.93 -35.76 20.69
C SER A 205 40.71 -34.48 21.00
N GLN A 206 42.04 -34.54 21.11
CA GLN A 206 42.89 -33.43 21.56
C GLN A 206 43.91 -32.97 20.50
N LEU A 207 43.85 -33.50 19.28
CA LEU A 207 44.84 -33.20 18.23
C LEU A 207 44.69 -31.80 17.62
N LEU A 208 43.48 -31.22 17.63
CA LEU A 208 43.24 -29.85 17.22
C LEU A 208 43.16 -28.97 18.47
N ARG A 209 44.27 -28.31 18.81
CA ARG A 209 44.34 -27.36 19.92
C ARG A 209 44.55 -25.95 19.39
N VAL A 210 43.84 -25.00 19.99
CA VAL A 210 44.18 -23.58 19.88
C VAL A 210 45.08 -23.26 21.07
N VAL A 211 46.31 -22.84 20.81
CA VAL A 211 47.20 -22.29 21.84
C VAL A 211 47.13 -20.79 21.65
N GLU A 212 46.60 -20.09 22.65
CA GLU A 212 46.60 -18.63 22.64
C GLU A 212 48.04 -18.11 22.79
N ALA A 213 48.28 -16.88 22.32
CA ALA A 213 49.63 -16.30 22.22
C ALA A 213 50.38 -16.15 23.56
N ASP A 214 49.69 -16.30 24.70
CA ASP A 214 50.25 -16.22 26.05
C ASP A 214 50.84 -17.56 26.55
N GLY A 215 50.74 -18.64 25.75
CA GLY A 215 51.28 -19.95 26.11
C GLY A 215 50.51 -20.65 27.23
N VAL A 216 49.39 -20.09 27.68
CA VAL A 216 48.48 -20.74 28.61
C VAL A 216 47.55 -21.63 27.78
N THR A 217 47.60 -22.93 28.03
CA THR A 217 46.67 -23.86 27.40
C THR A 217 45.26 -23.52 27.84
N PRO A 218 44.30 -23.29 26.93
CA PRO A 218 42.90 -23.19 27.31
C PRO A 218 42.52 -24.46 28.06
N SER A 219 41.77 -24.29 29.15
CA SER A 219 41.13 -25.35 29.93
C SER A 219 40.82 -26.57 29.05
N LEU A 220 41.36 -27.73 29.41
CA LEU A 220 41.19 -29.03 28.76
C LEU A 220 39.75 -29.57 28.90
N THR A 221 38.74 -28.76 28.58
CA THR A 221 37.41 -29.26 28.24
C THR A 221 37.57 -30.08 26.96
N PRO A 222 37.31 -31.40 26.98
CA PRO A 222 37.41 -32.22 25.80
C PRO A 222 36.48 -31.65 24.73
N LEU A 223 37.07 -31.08 23.68
CA LEU A 223 36.30 -30.69 22.51
C LEU A 223 35.80 -31.98 21.87
N ALA A 224 34.50 -32.04 21.60
CA ALA A 224 33.94 -33.14 20.84
C ALA A 224 34.67 -33.22 19.48
N PRO A 225 34.87 -34.43 18.91
CA PRO A 225 35.40 -34.56 17.56
C PRO A 225 34.58 -33.72 16.57
N LEU A 226 35.25 -33.03 15.65
CA LEU A 226 34.59 -32.24 14.61
C LEU A 226 33.56 -33.11 13.87
N SER A 227 32.33 -32.63 13.80
CA SER A 227 31.35 -33.18 12.88
C SER A 227 31.80 -32.99 11.43
N ASN A 228 31.25 -33.77 10.50
CA ASN A 228 31.52 -33.59 9.06
C ASN A 228 31.24 -32.14 8.59
N ALA A 229 30.25 -31.47 9.19
CA ALA A 229 29.91 -30.08 8.85
C ALA A 229 30.99 -29.10 9.34
N GLU A 230 31.52 -29.28 10.54
CA GLU A 230 32.57 -28.43 11.10
C GLU A 230 33.92 -28.67 10.40
N TYR A 231 34.20 -29.91 9.99
CA TYR A 231 35.36 -30.24 9.15
C TYR A 231 35.33 -29.49 7.81
N LEU A 232 34.17 -29.42 7.14
CA LEU A 232 34.02 -28.67 5.89
C LEU A 232 34.26 -27.17 6.11
N LYS A 233 33.71 -26.59 7.20
CA LYS A 233 33.97 -25.19 7.57
C LYS A 233 35.45 -24.91 7.81
N LEU A 234 36.15 -25.81 8.52
CA LEU A 234 37.59 -25.68 8.77
C LEU A 234 38.40 -25.79 7.46
N LYS A 235 37.99 -26.69 6.55
CA LYS A 235 38.61 -26.83 5.22
C LYS A 235 38.43 -25.57 4.37
N ASP A 236 37.25 -24.96 4.39
CA ASP A 236 36.97 -23.72 3.66
C ASP A 236 37.76 -22.53 4.23
N LEU A 237 37.89 -22.45 5.56
CA LEU A 237 38.73 -21.47 6.23
C LEU A 237 40.21 -21.62 5.84
N ALA A 238 40.73 -22.85 5.86
CA ALA A 238 42.11 -23.14 5.48
C ALA A 238 42.40 -22.88 3.98
N ALA A 239 41.38 -23.00 3.12
CA ALA A 239 41.47 -22.67 1.70
C ALA A 239 41.41 -21.14 1.43
N GLY A 240 41.32 -20.30 2.47
CA GLY A 240 41.22 -18.85 2.33
C GLY A 240 39.84 -18.38 1.85
N ASN A 241 38.84 -19.26 1.87
CA ASN A 241 37.49 -18.98 1.38
C ASN A 241 36.65 -18.34 2.50
N VAL A 242 37.14 -17.24 3.08
CA VAL A 242 36.40 -16.41 4.05
C VAL A 242 35.49 -15.44 3.31
N THR A 243 34.55 -15.99 2.55
CA THR A 243 33.38 -15.21 2.19
C THR A 243 32.50 -15.14 3.43
N ASN A 244 32.28 -13.93 3.95
CA ASN A 244 31.18 -13.60 4.87
C ASN A 244 29.85 -13.82 4.15
N THR A 245 29.63 -15.02 3.66
CA THR A 245 28.42 -15.43 2.97
C THR A 245 27.42 -15.64 4.09
N VAL A 246 26.43 -14.77 4.13
CA VAL A 246 25.16 -15.08 4.78
C VAL A 246 24.66 -16.32 4.05
N ASP A 247 24.91 -17.51 4.63
CA ASP A 247 24.31 -18.74 4.12
C ASP A 247 22.80 -18.53 4.13
N SER A 248 22.11 -19.07 3.12
CA SER A 248 20.66 -19.15 3.02
C SER A 248 19.95 -19.56 4.32
N SER A 249 20.64 -20.29 5.21
CA SER A 249 20.19 -20.66 6.55
C SER A 249 20.21 -19.53 7.60
N ALA A 250 20.96 -18.45 7.38
CA ALA A 250 20.99 -17.26 8.25
C ALA A 250 19.90 -16.22 7.90
N ILE A 251 19.17 -16.43 6.80
CA ILE A 251 17.97 -15.66 6.45
C ILE A 251 16.74 -16.48 6.88
N VAL A 252 16.49 -16.59 8.19
CA VAL A 252 15.23 -17.12 8.69
C VAL A 252 14.26 -15.95 8.86
N ASN A 253 13.16 -15.95 8.11
CA ASN A 253 12.17 -14.85 8.04
C ASN A 253 12.68 -13.52 7.43
N GLY A 254 13.63 -13.56 6.49
CA GLY A 254 13.97 -12.37 5.68
C GLY A 254 14.73 -11.26 6.43
N SER A 255 15.18 -11.49 7.67
CA SER A 255 15.96 -10.53 8.44
C SER A 255 17.43 -10.93 8.48
N ILE A 256 18.32 -10.01 8.07
CA ILE A 256 19.74 -10.10 8.39
C ILE A 256 19.88 -9.55 9.82
N ALA A 257 20.06 -10.42 10.81
CA ALA A 257 20.24 -10.03 12.21
C ALA A 257 21.59 -10.53 12.73
N GLY A 258 22.36 -9.63 13.35
CA GLY A 258 23.63 -9.93 13.99
C GLY A 258 24.22 -8.68 14.63
N VAL A 259 24.91 -8.84 15.76
CA VAL A 259 25.58 -7.74 16.49
C VAL A 259 26.79 -7.15 15.73
N ASP A 260 27.20 -7.80 14.64
CA ASP A 260 28.35 -7.43 13.81
C ASP A 260 27.97 -6.85 12.43
N LEU A 261 26.75 -6.29 12.28
CA LEU A 261 26.46 -5.52 11.07
C LEU A 261 27.35 -4.27 11.09
N ALA A 262 28.41 -4.29 10.28
CA ALA A 262 29.34 -3.18 10.17
C ALA A 262 28.53 -1.88 9.90
N PRO A 263 28.88 -0.75 10.53
CA PRO A 263 28.14 0.52 10.40
C PRO A 263 28.02 1.04 8.96
N ASN A 264 28.74 0.43 8.00
CA ASN A 264 28.75 0.77 6.59
C ASN A 264 28.26 -0.41 5.70
N LEU A 265 27.40 -1.29 6.19
CA LEU A 265 26.89 -2.41 5.41
C LEU A 265 26.11 -1.90 4.17
N SER A 266 26.67 -2.15 2.98
CA SER A 266 25.99 -1.95 1.71
C SER A 266 25.28 -3.24 1.31
N ILE A 267 23.95 -3.20 1.25
CA ILE A 267 23.13 -4.30 0.71
C ILE A 267 22.91 -4.01 -0.78
N SER A 268 23.70 -4.66 -1.64
CA SER A 268 23.51 -4.62 -3.09
C SER A 268 22.78 -5.90 -3.54
N THR A 269 21.60 -5.74 -4.13
CA THR A 269 20.84 -6.84 -4.73
C THR A 269 20.60 -6.54 -6.20
N THR A 270 20.78 -7.55 -7.06
CA THR A 270 20.43 -7.50 -8.49
C THR A 270 19.00 -7.96 -8.76
N GLY A 271 18.29 -8.46 -7.73
CA GLY A 271 16.91 -8.93 -7.80
C GLY A 271 15.89 -7.92 -7.28
N THR A 272 14.61 -8.15 -7.59
CA THR A 272 13.48 -7.34 -7.11
C THR A 272 13.34 -7.46 -5.59
N ILE A 273 13.35 -6.34 -4.86
CA ILE A 273 12.96 -6.31 -3.45
C ILE A 273 11.43 -6.49 -3.39
N THR A 274 10.99 -7.74 -3.30
CA THR A 274 9.58 -8.13 -3.21
C THR A 274 9.14 -8.12 -1.76
N THR A 275 9.08 -6.93 -1.16
CA THR A 275 8.40 -6.74 0.13
C THR A 275 7.25 -5.77 -0.06
N SER A 276 6.16 -5.98 0.69
CA SER A 276 4.98 -5.12 0.69
C SER A 276 5.26 -3.69 1.21
N SER A 277 6.43 -3.47 1.82
CA SER A 277 6.88 -2.15 2.31
C SER A 277 8.36 -2.19 2.70
N VAL A 278 9.13 -1.18 2.32
CA VAL A 278 10.42 -0.86 2.96
C VAL A 278 10.13 0.08 4.12
N SER A 279 10.13 -0.43 5.35
CA SER A 279 9.91 0.39 6.57
C SER A 279 11.21 0.52 7.35
N SER A 280 11.57 1.75 7.73
CA SER A 280 12.66 2.01 8.67
C SER A 280 12.14 2.81 9.87
N THR A 281 12.65 2.54 11.06
CA THR A 281 12.37 3.35 12.27
C THR A 281 13.08 4.71 12.23
N SER A 282 14.08 4.87 11.36
CA SER A 282 14.76 6.13 11.04
C SER A 282 15.54 5.98 9.73
N SER A 283 15.04 6.54 8.63
CA SER A 283 15.83 6.73 7.39
C SER A 283 16.25 8.19 7.29
N VAL A 284 17.54 8.47 7.48
CA VAL A 284 18.13 9.74 7.06
C VAL A 284 18.68 9.54 5.64
N THR A 285 17.78 9.50 4.66
CA THR A 285 18.16 9.46 3.25
C THR A 285 18.32 10.88 2.72
N ARG A 286 19.53 11.27 2.35
CA ARG A 286 19.78 12.58 1.68
C ARG A 286 19.11 12.65 0.30
N SER A 287 18.85 11.50 -0.32
CA SER A 287 18.13 11.36 -1.58
C SER A 287 17.49 9.98 -1.69
N PHE A 288 16.23 9.92 -2.13
CA PHE A 288 15.60 8.72 -2.67
C PHE A 288 15.56 8.88 -4.19
N GLU A 289 16.30 8.05 -4.91
CA GLU A 289 16.43 8.14 -6.37
C GLU A 289 15.78 6.92 -7.02
N LEU A 290 14.71 7.16 -7.76
CA LEU A 290 14.08 6.14 -8.59
C LEU A 290 14.68 6.23 -10.00
N LEU A 291 15.65 5.38 -10.31
CA LEU A 291 16.24 5.27 -11.63
C LEU A 291 15.48 4.22 -12.47
N PRO A 292 15.13 4.49 -13.74
CA PRO A 292 14.72 3.46 -14.67
C PRO A 292 15.91 2.55 -14.97
N ALA A 293 15.65 1.33 -15.46
CA ALA A 293 16.67 0.32 -15.76
C ALA A 293 17.79 0.79 -16.71
N SER A 294 17.59 1.88 -17.46
CA SER A 294 18.58 2.49 -18.35
C SER A 294 19.53 3.48 -17.66
N GLY A 295 19.31 3.83 -16.40
CA GLY A 295 20.16 4.76 -15.62
C GLY A 295 20.15 6.22 -16.09
N ALA A 296 19.30 6.59 -17.06
CA ALA A 296 19.42 7.87 -17.76
C ALA A 296 18.52 9.01 -17.24
N ALA A 297 17.52 8.73 -16.40
CA ALA A 297 16.59 9.75 -15.88
C ALA A 297 16.00 9.34 -14.52
N GLY A 298 16.62 9.76 -13.42
CA GLY A 298 16.12 9.51 -12.07
C GLY A 298 15.08 10.52 -11.59
N ILE A 299 14.14 10.11 -10.75
CA ILE A 299 13.33 11.02 -9.94
C ILE A 299 14.02 11.18 -8.58
N THR A 300 14.52 12.38 -8.30
CA THR A 300 15.16 12.72 -7.02
C THR A 300 14.22 13.57 -6.17
N PHE A 301 13.84 13.07 -4.99
CA PHE A 301 13.16 13.88 -3.97
C PHE A 301 14.23 14.55 -3.09
N SER A 302 14.32 15.88 -3.12
CA SER A 302 15.23 16.68 -2.29
C SER A 302 14.44 17.70 -1.49
N ALA A 303 14.64 17.75 -0.18
CA ALA A 303 14.03 18.78 0.66
C ALA A 303 14.63 20.17 0.32
N PRO A 304 13.82 21.24 0.29
CA PRO A 304 14.33 22.60 0.13
C PRO A 304 15.37 22.93 1.22
N ALA A 305 16.38 23.73 0.88
CA ALA A 305 17.38 24.15 1.86
C ALA A 305 16.71 24.87 3.05
N GLY A 306 16.96 24.40 4.28
CA GLY A 306 16.50 25.05 5.51
C GLY A 306 15.28 24.43 6.21
N VAL A 307 14.67 23.37 5.67
CA VAL A 307 13.53 22.70 6.31
C VAL A 307 14.00 21.50 7.15
N THR A 308 13.66 21.47 8.44
CA THR A 308 14.18 20.47 9.39
C THR A 308 13.33 19.21 9.51
N ASN A 309 12.16 19.15 8.88
CA ASN A 309 11.36 17.94 8.60
C ASN A 309 10.31 18.35 7.55
N TYR A 310 10.21 17.62 6.43
CA TYR A 310 9.25 17.93 5.36
C TYR A 310 8.39 16.69 5.06
N ASN A 311 7.11 16.75 5.42
CA ASN A 311 6.18 15.65 5.23
C ASN A 311 5.44 15.82 3.89
N ILE A 312 5.55 14.82 3.01
CA ILE A 312 4.80 14.78 1.77
C ILE A 312 3.54 13.93 1.95
N THR A 313 2.36 14.54 1.87
CA THR A 313 1.06 13.88 2.01
C THR A 313 0.44 13.65 0.62
N TYR A 314 0.26 12.41 0.20
CA TYR A 314 -0.42 12.09 -1.07
C TYR A 314 -1.94 12.28 -0.99
N PRO A 315 -2.63 12.60 -2.10
CA PRO A 315 -4.09 12.57 -2.17
C PRO A 315 -4.63 11.15 -1.93
N SER A 316 -5.81 11.02 -1.33
CA SER A 316 -6.43 9.73 -1.03
C SER A 316 -6.98 8.96 -2.25
N GLY A 317 -6.95 9.56 -3.44
CA GLY A 317 -7.43 8.95 -4.68
C GLY A 317 -6.46 9.15 -5.84
N GLN A 318 -6.62 8.39 -6.92
CA GLN A 318 -5.84 8.56 -8.16
C GLN A 318 -6.33 9.77 -8.96
N GLY A 319 -5.40 10.45 -9.65
CA GLY A 319 -5.73 11.54 -10.57
C GLY A 319 -6.40 11.03 -11.85
N ALA A 320 -7.42 11.73 -12.33
CA ALA A 320 -8.02 11.43 -13.63
C ALA A 320 -7.09 11.88 -14.79
N PRO A 321 -7.30 11.39 -16.03
CA PRO A 321 -6.50 11.85 -17.18
C PRO A 321 -6.42 13.39 -17.26
N GLY A 322 -5.22 13.92 -17.49
CA GLY A 322 -4.95 15.37 -17.51
C GLY A 322 -4.72 16.03 -16.15
N HIS A 323 -4.75 15.28 -15.05
CA HIS A 323 -4.35 15.80 -13.74
C HIS A 323 -2.84 15.67 -13.53
N VAL A 324 -2.23 16.70 -12.95
CA VAL A 324 -0.87 16.67 -12.42
C VAL A 324 -0.89 16.81 -10.91
N MET A 325 0.12 16.26 -10.26
CA MET A 325 0.28 16.34 -8.82
C MET A 325 1.01 17.65 -8.47
N VAL A 326 0.37 18.50 -7.66
CA VAL A 326 0.92 19.81 -7.27
C VAL A 326 1.14 19.82 -5.76
N ASN A 327 2.27 20.39 -5.34
CA ASN A 327 2.65 20.57 -3.95
C ASN A 327 2.30 21.99 -3.50
N ASP A 328 1.64 22.13 -2.34
CA ASP A 328 1.24 23.42 -1.75
C ASP A 328 2.38 24.16 -1.03
N GLY A 329 3.60 23.62 -1.02
CA GLY A 329 4.76 24.16 -0.32
C GLY A 329 4.83 23.77 1.15
N ALA A 330 3.74 23.28 1.75
CA ALA A 330 3.69 22.67 3.07
C ALA A 330 3.83 21.13 3.01
N GLY A 331 3.88 20.58 1.80
CA GLY A 331 4.08 19.16 1.55
C GLY A 331 2.79 18.39 1.30
N ASN A 332 1.63 19.05 1.23
CA ASN A 332 0.43 18.36 0.78
C ASN A 332 0.39 18.33 -0.75
N LEU A 333 0.29 17.13 -1.31
CA LEU A 333 0.11 16.90 -2.72
C LEU A 333 -1.38 16.85 -3.06
N SER A 334 -1.76 17.47 -4.17
CA SER A 334 -3.14 17.47 -4.68
C SER A 334 -3.16 17.19 -6.18
N TRP A 335 -4.19 16.52 -6.67
CA TRP A 335 -4.42 16.38 -8.11
C TRP A 335 -5.06 17.67 -8.63
N THR A 336 -4.34 18.35 -9.52
CA THR A 336 -4.84 19.54 -10.21
C THR A 336 -5.00 19.21 -11.69
N TYR A 337 -6.18 19.46 -12.24
CA TYR A 337 -6.41 19.34 -13.68
C TYR A 337 -5.63 20.44 -14.41
N VAL A 338 -4.64 20.04 -15.21
CA VAL A 338 -3.97 20.92 -16.18
C VAL A 338 -4.47 20.54 -17.56
N GLY A 339 -5.74 20.85 -17.83
CA GLY A 339 -6.23 20.85 -19.20
C GLY A 339 -5.32 21.71 -20.09
N ALA A 340 -5.29 21.41 -21.39
CA ALA A 340 -4.52 22.17 -22.35
C ALA A 340 -4.87 23.66 -22.23
N ARG A 341 -3.86 24.49 -21.95
CA ARG A 341 -4.00 25.94 -22.03
C ARG A 341 -3.91 26.31 -23.50
N PHE A 342 -4.92 27.01 -23.98
CA PHE A 342 -4.96 27.53 -25.32
C PHE A 342 -4.81 29.03 -25.27
N ARG A 343 -4.35 29.57 -26.39
CA ARG A 343 -3.85 30.92 -26.48
C ARG A 343 -4.30 31.50 -27.81
N SER A 344 -4.95 32.65 -27.77
CA SER A 344 -5.44 33.30 -28.98
C SER A 344 -4.28 33.63 -29.94
N PRO A 345 -4.52 33.77 -31.27
CA PRO A 345 -3.48 34.03 -32.28
C PRO A 345 -2.81 35.42 -32.25
N GLY A 346 -2.82 36.14 -31.12
CA GLY A 346 -2.63 37.58 -31.07
C GLY A 346 -1.18 38.10 -31.11
N SER A 347 -1.04 39.30 -31.71
CA SER A 347 0.10 40.23 -31.61
C SER A 347 -0.49 41.64 -31.34
N MET A 348 0.35 42.64 -31.04
CA MET A 348 -0.09 44.00 -30.70
C MET A 348 -0.96 44.60 -31.83
N GLY A 349 -2.11 45.22 -31.49
CA GLY A 349 -2.96 45.97 -32.43
C GLY A 349 -4.21 45.25 -32.96
N THR A 350 -4.65 44.17 -32.31
CA THR A 350 -5.72 43.27 -32.78
C THR A 350 -7.11 43.59 -32.20
N ASN A 351 -7.28 44.79 -31.64
CA ASN A 351 -8.51 45.23 -31.00
C ASN A 351 -9.70 45.21 -31.98
N GLY A 352 -10.79 44.58 -31.56
CA GLY A 352 -12.02 44.45 -32.31
C GLY A 352 -12.08 43.28 -33.30
N LEU A 353 -11.01 42.49 -33.44
CA LEU A 353 -10.97 41.31 -34.31
C LEU A 353 -11.50 40.05 -33.60
N TRP A 354 -12.04 39.12 -34.37
CA TRP A 354 -12.63 37.87 -33.91
C TRP A 354 -11.70 36.69 -34.15
N PHE A 355 -11.73 35.72 -33.24
CA PHE A 355 -11.11 34.41 -33.46
C PHE A 355 -12.02 33.29 -32.97
N ARG A 356 -11.84 32.11 -33.54
CA ARG A 356 -12.53 30.91 -33.05
C ARG A 356 -11.76 30.41 -31.83
N MET A 357 -12.42 30.38 -30.68
CA MET A 357 -11.89 29.82 -29.43
C MET A 357 -12.04 28.29 -29.40
N GLY A 358 -13.08 27.76 -30.01
CA GLY A 358 -13.27 26.33 -30.13
C GLY A 358 -14.43 25.96 -31.05
N SER A 359 -14.54 24.69 -31.36
CA SER A 359 -15.67 24.10 -32.07
C SER A 359 -16.18 22.89 -31.30
N VAL A 360 -17.48 22.64 -31.41
CA VAL A 360 -18.08 21.40 -30.91
C VAL A 360 -18.89 20.75 -32.01
N THR A 361 -18.99 19.44 -31.93
CA THR A 361 -19.73 18.61 -32.87
C THR A 361 -20.68 17.72 -32.08
N VAL A 362 -21.96 17.69 -32.44
CA VAL A 362 -22.96 16.74 -31.91
C VAL A 362 -23.42 15.84 -33.04
N THR A 363 -23.44 14.52 -32.81
CA THR A 363 -23.64 13.51 -33.87
C THR A 363 -24.93 12.69 -33.71
N ALA A 364 -25.65 12.81 -32.60
CA ALA A 364 -26.87 12.02 -32.36
C ALA A 364 -28.00 12.85 -31.74
N GLN A 365 -29.24 12.46 -32.04
CA GLN A 365 -30.44 13.05 -31.43
C GLN A 365 -30.34 13.02 -29.89
N TYR A 366 -30.74 14.10 -29.24
CA TYR A 366 -30.59 14.33 -27.78
C TYR A 366 -29.14 14.43 -27.28
N GLY A 367 -28.17 14.37 -28.18
CA GLY A 367 -26.78 14.63 -27.87
C GLY A 367 -26.56 16.08 -27.44
N TYR A 368 -25.56 16.26 -26.59
CA TYR A 368 -25.18 17.58 -26.11
C TYR A 368 -23.67 17.66 -25.91
N VAL A 369 -23.17 18.90 -25.94
CA VAL A 369 -21.84 19.27 -25.45
C VAL A 369 -22.04 20.50 -24.59
N ASP A 370 -21.51 20.45 -23.37
CA ASP A 370 -21.45 21.55 -22.42
C ASP A 370 -19.99 21.79 -22.07
N SER A 371 -19.59 23.05 -21.99
CA SER A 371 -18.25 23.41 -21.58
C SER A 371 -18.25 24.69 -20.76
N LEU A 372 -17.42 24.68 -19.72
CA LEU A 372 -17.05 25.85 -18.95
C LEU A 372 -15.59 26.16 -19.21
N ILE A 373 -15.32 27.39 -19.63
CA ILE A 373 -14.00 27.85 -20.08
C ILE A 373 -13.61 29.04 -19.22
N ASP A 374 -12.51 28.94 -18.48
CA ASP A 374 -11.89 30.07 -17.81
C ASP A 374 -11.04 30.83 -18.84
N PHE A 375 -11.06 32.16 -18.80
CA PHE A 375 -10.19 32.99 -19.64
C PHE A 375 -9.48 34.07 -18.83
N HIS A 376 -8.33 34.49 -19.34
CA HIS A 376 -7.53 35.58 -18.84
C HIS A 376 -6.92 36.35 -20.01
N SER A 377 -7.18 37.65 -20.09
CA SER A 377 -6.51 38.51 -21.07
C SER A 377 -5.13 38.90 -20.58
N THR A 378 -4.19 39.02 -21.52
CA THR A 378 -2.87 39.61 -21.26
C THR A 378 -2.59 40.70 -22.30
N GLY A 379 -1.93 41.76 -21.87
CA GLY A 379 -1.59 42.90 -22.72
C GLY A 379 -0.45 43.73 -22.14
N THR A 380 0.42 44.27 -23.01
CA THR A 380 1.59 45.09 -22.61
C THR A 380 1.18 46.37 -21.85
N TYR A 381 -0.07 46.81 -22.00
CA TYR A 381 -0.60 48.04 -21.41
C TYR A 381 -1.88 47.83 -20.59
N ASP A 382 -2.27 46.58 -20.32
CA ASP A 382 -3.50 46.30 -19.61
C ASP A 382 -3.28 46.39 -18.10
N THR A 383 -3.72 47.51 -17.50
CA THR A 383 -3.70 47.69 -16.04
C THR A 383 -4.88 47.00 -15.35
N ASN A 384 -5.81 46.41 -16.11
CA ASN A 384 -6.98 45.71 -15.60
C ASN A 384 -7.31 44.46 -16.45
N PRO A 385 -6.49 43.39 -16.33
CA PRO A 385 -6.67 42.19 -17.13
C PRO A 385 -8.06 41.60 -16.91
N ALA A 386 -8.73 41.33 -18.02
CA ALA A 386 -10.04 40.71 -18.01
C ALA A 386 -9.91 39.23 -17.67
N SER A 387 -10.59 38.81 -16.62
CA SER A 387 -10.76 37.40 -16.30
C SER A 387 -12.24 37.08 -16.15
N GLY A 388 -12.58 35.83 -16.39
CA GLY A 388 -13.95 35.37 -16.30
C GLY A 388 -14.13 33.96 -16.81
N ARG A 389 -15.40 33.59 -16.94
CA ARG A 389 -15.85 32.30 -17.45
C ARG A 389 -16.77 32.48 -18.65
N ILE A 390 -16.65 31.56 -19.60
CA ILE A 390 -17.59 31.39 -20.69
C ILE A 390 -18.21 30.00 -20.52
N SER A 391 -19.52 29.95 -20.32
CA SER A 391 -20.29 28.71 -20.41
C SER A 391 -20.86 28.60 -21.81
N PHE A 392 -20.59 27.47 -22.45
CA PHE A 392 -20.99 27.15 -23.81
C PHE A 392 -21.76 25.83 -23.79
N ARG A 393 -22.97 25.82 -24.36
CA ARG A 393 -23.76 24.60 -24.50
C ARG A 393 -24.36 24.49 -25.89
N LEU A 394 -24.23 23.31 -26.49
CA LEU A 394 -24.93 22.88 -27.69
C LEU A 394 -25.75 21.64 -27.37
N LYS A 395 -27.04 21.64 -27.70
CA LYS A 395 -27.92 20.49 -27.56
C LYS A 395 -28.75 20.30 -28.81
N MET A 396 -28.78 19.09 -29.31
CA MET A 396 -29.59 18.73 -30.46
C MET A 396 -30.85 18.01 -30.00
N GLN A 397 -32.02 18.59 -30.26
CA GLN A 397 -33.30 18.02 -29.80
C GLN A 397 -33.94 17.11 -30.86
N ASP A 398 -33.74 17.46 -32.13
CA ASP A 398 -34.20 16.70 -33.28
C ASP A 398 -33.12 15.74 -33.80
N PRO A 399 -33.45 14.84 -34.74
CA PRO A 399 -32.42 14.09 -35.47
C PRO A 399 -31.36 15.04 -36.04
N PRO A 400 -30.11 14.55 -36.23
CA PRO A 400 -29.05 15.35 -36.85
C PRO A 400 -29.54 16.18 -38.03
N GLY A 401 -29.24 17.49 -38.03
CA GLY A 401 -29.72 18.45 -39.04
C GLY A 401 -31.04 19.17 -38.74
N GLY A 402 -31.72 18.84 -37.63
CA GLY A 402 -32.94 19.50 -37.18
C GLY A 402 -32.68 20.73 -36.29
N ALA A 403 -33.65 21.09 -35.43
CA ALA A 403 -33.50 22.23 -34.52
C ALA A 403 -32.41 21.96 -33.47
N THR A 404 -31.39 22.81 -33.47
CA THR A 404 -30.30 22.77 -32.49
C THR A 404 -30.44 23.96 -31.55
N ALA A 405 -30.48 23.70 -30.25
CA ALA A 405 -30.42 24.73 -29.23
C ALA A 405 -28.96 24.98 -28.87
N ALA A 406 -28.50 26.23 -29.00
CA ALA A 406 -27.22 26.64 -28.45
C ALA A 406 -27.42 27.78 -27.45
N SER A 407 -26.59 27.82 -26.43
CA SER A 407 -26.56 28.90 -25.45
C SER A 407 -25.13 29.20 -25.07
N VAL A 408 -24.82 30.49 -24.96
CA VAL A 408 -23.54 30.97 -24.43
C VAL A 408 -23.78 32.03 -23.38
N GLN A 409 -23.07 31.91 -22.27
CA GLN A 409 -23.12 32.83 -21.14
C GLN A 409 -21.72 33.28 -20.79
N VAL A 410 -21.56 34.58 -20.55
CA VAL A 410 -20.30 35.18 -20.10
C VAL A 410 -20.48 35.64 -18.66
N ASP A 411 -19.61 35.17 -17.76
CA ASP A 411 -19.50 35.62 -16.37
C ASP A 411 -18.10 36.24 -16.19
N SER A 412 -17.98 37.54 -16.38
CA SER A 412 -16.71 38.25 -16.26
C SER A 412 -16.69 39.16 -15.04
N THR A 413 -15.58 39.12 -14.29
CA THR A 413 -15.37 40.00 -13.13
C THR A 413 -14.97 41.42 -13.53
N SER A 414 -14.58 41.59 -14.79
CA SER A 414 -14.29 42.88 -15.43
C SER A 414 -15.38 43.23 -16.45
N ALA A 415 -15.70 44.51 -16.62
CA ALA A 415 -16.65 45.00 -17.62
C ALA A 415 -16.13 44.89 -19.09
N SER A 416 -15.03 44.19 -19.31
CA SER A 416 -14.25 44.23 -20.56
C SER A 416 -14.66 43.19 -21.60
N LEU A 417 -15.19 42.02 -21.21
CA LEU A 417 -15.79 41.06 -22.16
C LEU A 417 -17.31 41.21 -22.11
N ARG A 418 -17.91 41.86 -23.11
CA ARG A 418 -19.37 42.05 -23.18
C ARG A 418 -20.03 40.85 -23.86
N PRO A 419 -21.33 40.60 -23.66
CA PRO A 419 -22.01 39.53 -24.39
C PRO A 419 -21.94 39.66 -25.91
N ASP A 420 -21.85 40.89 -26.43
CA ASP A 420 -21.69 41.15 -27.86
C ASP A 420 -20.33 40.71 -28.42
N ASP A 421 -19.36 40.44 -27.54
CA ASP A 421 -18.00 40.01 -27.87
C ASP A 421 -17.85 38.49 -27.92
N VAL A 422 -18.92 37.74 -27.63
CA VAL A 422 -18.91 36.29 -27.67
C VAL A 422 -20.12 35.79 -28.47
N ARG A 423 -19.86 34.93 -29.45
CA ARG A 423 -20.89 34.40 -30.36
C ARG A 423 -20.73 32.91 -30.58
N ILE A 424 -21.85 32.24 -30.75
CA ILE A 424 -21.90 30.90 -31.33
C ILE A 424 -22.32 31.02 -32.79
N VAL A 425 -21.55 30.39 -33.67
CA VAL A 425 -21.86 30.26 -35.09
C VAL A 425 -22.09 28.79 -35.39
N ILE A 426 -23.32 28.41 -35.77
CA ILE A 426 -23.60 27.05 -36.23
C ILE A 426 -23.18 26.94 -37.70
N THR A 427 -22.07 26.25 -37.97
CA THR A 427 -21.43 26.21 -39.29
C THR A 427 -21.90 25.06 -40.16
N SER A 428 -22.38 23.96 -39.57
CA SER A 428 -23.03 22.88 -40.31
C SER A 428 -24.22 22.33 -39.52
N ASN A 429 -25.30 22.04 -40.23
CA ASN A 429 -26.48 21.37 -39.69
C ASN A 429 -27.01 20.39 -40.74
N VAL A 430 -26.38 19.22 -40.83
CA VAL A 430 -26.66 18.26 -41.93
C VAL A 430 -27.72 17.24 -41.48
N THR A 431 -28.83 17.13 -42.20
CA THR A 431 -29.87 16.12 -41.96
C THR A 431 -29.28 14.70 -42.01
N GLY A 432 -29.37 13.95 -40.92
CA GLY A 432 -28.74 12.63 -40.76
C GLY A 432 -27.23 12.64 -40.51
N GLY A 433 -26.61 13.82 -40.34
CA GLY A 433 -25.16 14.01 -40.18
C GLY A 433 -24.73 14.46 -38.78
N SER A 434 -23.99 15.56 -38.69
CA SER A 434 -23.54 16.15 -37.43
C SER A 434 -23.83 17.65 -37.45
N THR A 435 -24.07 18.22 -36.27
CA THR A 435 -24.20 19.67 -36.10
C THR A 435 -22.91 20.19 -35.51
N VAL A 436 -22.27 21.14 -36.21
CA VAL A 436 -21.04 21.79 -35.76
C VAL A 436 -21.35 23.23 -35.37
N ALA A 437 -20.95 23.60 -34.16
CA ALA A 437 -21.02 24.98 -33.69
C ALA A 437 -19.63 25.45 -33.28
N GLU A 438 -19.32 26.69 -33.64
CA GLU A 438 -18.06 27.34 -33.32
C GLU A 438 -18.29 28.46 -32.32
N LEU A 439 -17.46 28.51 -31.28
CA LEU A 439 -17.42 29.59 -30.31
C LEU A 439 -16.41 30.63 -30.78
N TRP A 440 -16.90 31.84 -31.06
CA TRP A 440 -16.11 32.97 -31.52
C TRP A 440 -16.05 34.04 -30.43
N VAL A 441 -14.85 34.58 -30.22
CA VAL A 441 -14.60 35.64 -29.23
C VAL A 441 -13.90 36.80 -29.90
N ARG A 442 -14.33 38.01 -29.56
CA ARG A 442 -13.76 39.27 -30.02
C ARG A 442 -12.68 39.73 -29.05
N MET A 443 -11.51 40.03 -29.58
CA MET A 443 -10.42 40.68 -28.84
C MET A 443 -10.84 42.11 -28.52
N GLN A 444 -10.83 42.49 -27.23
CA GLN A 444 -11.23 43.82 -26.76
C GLN A 444 -10.06 44.57 -26.11
N ASN A 445 -10.23 45.87 -25.86
CA ASN A 445 -9.48 46.66 -24.87
C ASN A 445 -7.95 46.42 -24.82
N ASN A 446 -7.25 46.64 -25.93
CA ASN A 446 -5.78 46.52 -26.00
C ASN A 446 -5.23 45.16 -25.53
N TRP A 447 -6.04 44.10 -25.51
CA TRP A 447 -5.54 42.75 -25.26
C TRP A 447 -4.62 42.38 -26.41
N ASN A 448 -3.40 41.97 -26.06
CA ASN A 448 -2.51 41.35 -27.04
C ASN A 448 -2.93 39.91 -27.27
N GLU A 449 -3.45 39.27 -26.23
CA GLU A 449 -3.69 37.85 -26.19
C GLU A 449 -4.78 37.49 -25.17
N LEU A 450 -5.56 36.46 -25.47
CA LEU A 450 -6.50 35.81 -24.58
C LEU A 450 -6.02 34.38 -24.32
N ASP A 451 -5.58 34.12 -23.10
CA ASP A 451 -5.31 32.77 -22.62
C ASP A 451 -6.62 32.18 -22.11
N TYR A 452 -6.93 30.94 -22.48
CA TYR A 452 -8.15 30.27 -22.05
C TYR A 452 -7.92 28.79 -21.78
N HIS A 453 -8.73 28.26 -20.87
CA HIS A 453 -8.61 26.92 -20.32
C HIS A 453 -10.01 26.32 -20.11
N PRO A 454 -10.36 25.28 -20.87
CA PRO A 454 -11.58 24.51 -20.60
C PRO A 454 -11.42 23.81 -19.25
N ILE A 455 -12.20 24.22 -18.25
CA ILE A 455 -12.20 23.64 -16.90
C ILE A 455 -13.22 22.51 -16.75
N GLU A 456 -14.28 22.52 -17.55
CA GLU A 456 -15.27 21.45 -17.62
C GLU A 456 -15.69 21.23 -19.07
N VAL A 457 -15.75 19.96 -19.48
CA VAL A 457 -16.34 19.54 -20.75
C VAL A 457 -17.17 18.29 -20.49
N SER A 458 -18.47 18.38 -20.72
CA SER A 458 -19.41 17.27 -20.57
C SER A 458 -20.12 17.05 -21.90
N SER A 459 -20.19 15.82 -22.39
CA SER A 459 -20.87 15.52 -23.64
C SER A 459 -21.58 14.19 -23.62
N SER A 460 -22.62 14.09 -24.46
CA SER A 460 -23.30 12.87 -24.84
C SER A 460 -23.43 12.88 -26.35
N SER A 461 -22.80 11.92 -27.04
CA SER A 461 -22.78 11.86 -28.51
C SER A 461 -22.28 13.15 -29.17
N GLY A 462 -21.21 13.73 -28.61
CA GLY A 462 -20.57 14.92 -29.13
C GLY A 462 -19.13 15.09 -28.63
N SER A 463 -18.39 15.99 -29.27
CA SER A 463 -17.00 16.31 -28.96
C SER A 463 -16.77 17.81 -28.97
N ALA A 464 -15.75 18.27 -28.23
CA ALA A 464 -15.28 19.65 -28.22
C ALA A 464 -13.80 19.72 -28.61
N ASN A 465 -13.43 20.74 -29.37
CA ASN A 465 -12.07 21.05 -29.76
C ASN A 465 -11.81 22.54 -29.53
N PHE A 466 -10.90 22.86 -28.62
CA PHE A 466 -10.57 24.23 -28.24
C PHE A 466 -9.32 24.76 -28.93
N ALA A 467 -8.92 24.16 -30.06
CA ALA A 467 -7.85 24.68 -30.88
C ALA A 467 -8.29 26.00 -31.57
N PRO A 468 -7.57 27.11 -31.34
CA PRO A 468 -7.95 28.40 -31.90
C PRO A 468 -7.86 28.40 -33.44
N SER A 469 -8.58 29.31 -34.10
CA SER A 469 -8.34 29.58 -35.52
C SER A 469 -6.92 30.12 -35.73
N ALA A 470 -6.28 29.85 -36.88
CA ALA A 470 -4.93 30.34 -37.16
C ALA A 470 -4.87 31.86 -37.46
N SER A 471 -6.02 32.49 -37.74
CA SER A 471 -6.12 33.91 -38.08
C SER A 471 -7.25 34.59 -37.32
N LEU A 472 -7.06 35.89 -37.09
CA LEU A 472 -8.07 36.81 -36.63
C LEU A 472 -8.88 37.34 -37.83
N GLN A 473 -10.17 37.60 -37.63
CA GLN A 473 -11.09 38.03 -38.69
C GLN A 473 -11.80 39.33 -38.31
N ALA A 474 -12.16 40.16 -39.29
CA ALA A 474 -12.90 41.41 -39.05
C ALA A 474 -14.32 41.16 -38.51
N ALA A 475 -14.89 40.01 -38.84
CA ALA A 475 -16.17 39.50 -38.33
C ALA A 475 -16.10 37.97 -38.28
N PRO A 476 -16.84 37.30 -37.38
CA PRO A 476 -16.94 35.85 -37.41
C PRO A 476 -17.72 35.41 -38.66
N PRO A 477 -17.52 34.17 -39.15
CA PRO A 477 -18.24 33.65 -40.31
C PRO A 477 -19.77 33.70 -40.13
N THR A 478 -20.49 33.90 -41.22
CA THR A 478 -21.95 33.71 -41.23
C THR A 478 -22.27 32.22 -41.29
N GLY A 479 -22.86 31.70 -40.21
CA GLY A 479 -23.36 30.33 -40.13
C GLY A 479 -24.84 30.22 -40.49
N SER A 480 -25.40 29.01 -40.40
CA SER A 480 -26.84 28.75 -40.53
C SER A 480 -27.65 29.44 -39.43
N GLN A 481 -27.05 29.65 -38.25
CA GLN A 481 -27.59 30.42 -37.13
C GLN A 481 -26.43 31.11 -36.39
N THR A 482 -26.67 32.31 -35.90
CA THR A 482 -25.75 33.05 -35.03
C THR A 482 -26.45 33.39 -33.72
N ILE A 483 -25.85 33.03 -32.60
CA ILE A 483 -26.40 33.24 -31.26
C ILE A 483 -25.41 34.09 -30.48
N ASN A 484 -25.86 35.25 -29.98
CA ASN A 484 -25.06 36.14 -29.14
C ASN A 484 -25.05 35.64 -27.69
N ALA A 485 -24.00 35.95 -26.94
CA ALA A 485 -23.98 35.63 -25.52
C ALA A 485 -25.00 36.44 -24.72
N THR A 486 -25.35 35.91 -23.56
CA THR A 486 -26.12 36.62 -22.52
C THR A 486 -25.20 36.85 -21.30
N MET A 487 -25.37 37.96 -20.57
CA MET A 487 -24.63 38.16 -19.31
C MET A 487 -25.09 37.13 -18.28
N GLY A 488 -24.13 36.39 -17.73
CA GLY A 488 -24.33 35.62 -16.51
C GLY A 488 -24.33 36.56 -15.33
N MET A 489 -25.48 36.76 -14.69
CA MET A 489 -25.49 37.38 -13.37
C MET A 489 -24.93 36.34 -12.39
N SER A 490 -23.77 36.61 -11.80
CA SER A 490 -23.31 35.83 -10.66
C SER A 490 -24.30 36.05 -9.50
N ALA A 491 -24.63 34.95 -8.81
CA ALA A 491 -25.73 34.78 -7.87
C ALA A 491 -27.12 34.54 -8.51
N TRP A 492 -27.45 33.25 -8.61
CA TRP A 492 -28.80 32.72 -8.65
C TRP A 492 -29.70 33.37 -7.58
N GLN A 493 -30.48 34.39 -7.93
CA GLN A 493 -31.71 34.69 -7.19
C GLN A 493 -32.90 34.44 -8.11
N ARG A 494 -33.41 33.20 -8.01
CA ARG A 494 -34.64 32.75 -8.65
C ARG A 494 -35.80 33.57 -8.09
N VAL A 495 -36.44 34.40 -8.90
CA VAL A 495 -37.72 35.01 -8.55
C VAL A 495 -38.78 34.49 -9.53
N GLY A 496 -39.52 33.49 -9.08
CA GLY A 496 -40.67 32.91 -9.78
C GLY A 496 -41.19 31.70 -9.01
N ALA A 497 -42.51 31.64 -8.78
CA ALA A 497 -43.15 30.46 -8.20
C ALA A 497 -42.93 29.26 -9.14
N ARG A 498 -42.40 28.15 -8.62
CA ARG A 498 -42.42 26.88 -9.35
C ARG A 498 -43.89 26.46 -9.47
N ASN A 499 -44.38 26.26 -10.68
CA ASN A 499 -45.54 25.39 -10.87
C ASN A 499 -45.08 23.93 -10.74
N GLU A 500 -45.98 23.05 -10.30
CA GLU A 500 -45.70 21.66 -9.92
C GLU A 500 -45.21 20.76 -11.09
N ASN A 501 -45.14 21.31 -12.32
CA ASN A 501 -44.74 20.57 -13.52
C ASN A 501 -43.44 21.06 -14.18
N GLY A 502 -42.63 21.89 -13.54
CA GLY A 502 -41.23 22.15 -13.97
C GLY A 502 -41.04 22.89 -15.31
N TYR A 503 -42.12 23.32 -15.97
CA TYR A 503 -42.08 24.14 -17.18
C TYR A 503 -42.67 25.52 -16.87
N GLY A 504 -41.83 26.40 -16.34
CA GLY A 504 -42.08 27.84 -16.32
C GLY A 504 -41.41 28.47 -17.54
N ALA A 505 -42.16 29.19 -18.36
CA ALA A 505 -41.60 30.01 -19.43
C ALA A 505 -40.64 31.04 -18.81
N TRP A 506 -39.37 30.98 -19.21
CA TRP A 506 -38.29 31.86 -18.79
C TRP A 506 -38.58 33.30 -19.25
N ARG A 507 -39.33 34.07 -18.46
CA ARG A 507 -39.47 35.51 -18.66
C ARG A 507 -38.51 36.22 -17.72
N ASN A 508 -37.29 36.41 -18.20
CA ASN A 508 -36.29 37.23 -17.55
C ASN A 508 -36.78 38.67 -17.49
N ILE A 509 -37.03 39.20 -16.29
CA ILE A 509 -37.12 40.65 -16.09
C ILE A 509 -35.67 41.11 -15.95
N SER A 510 -35.03 41.47 -17.08
CA SER A 510 -33.66 41.98 -17.08
C SER A 510 -33.65 43.43 -16.58
N TYR A 511 -32.93 43.65 -15.49
CA TYR A 511 -32.49 44.98 -15.05
C TYR A 511 -31.23 45.37 -15.81
N MET A 512 -31.36 45.95 -17.00
CA MET A 512 -30.25 46.59 -17.71
C MET A 512 -30.81 47.72 -18.57
N GLU A 513 -30.56 48.99 -18.20
CA GLU A 513 -30.67 50.29 -18.94
C GLU A 513 -31.83 50.58 -19.94
N GLY A 514 -32.70 49.64 -20.26
CA GLY A 514 -33.79 49.73 -21.22
C GLY A 514 -35.15 50.01 -20.60
N ASN A 515 -36.20 49.90 -21.42
CA ASN A 515 -37.58 50.03 -21.03
C ASN A 515 -38.13 48.68 -20.54
N VAL A 516 -38.93 48.66 -19.48
CA VAL A 516 -39.55 47.45 -18.92
C VAL A 516 -40.94 47.28 -19.50
N GLY A 517 -41.20 46.15 -20.18
CA GLY A 517 -42.51 45.78 -20.71
C GLY A 517 -43.17 44.68 -19.87
N ILE A 518 -44.33 44.95 -19.28
CA ILE A 518 -45.19 43.93 -18.66
C ILE A 518 -46.35 43.68 -19.60
N GLY A 519 -46.39 42.51 -20.24
CA GLY A 519 -47.39 42.20 -21.28
C GLY A 519 -47.11 42.82 -22.66
N GLU A 520 -46.06 43.65 -22.77
CA GLU A 520 -45.61 44.28 -24.02
C GLU A 520 -44.21 43.78 -24.40
N ALA A 521 -43.99 43.47 -25.68
CA ALA A 521 -42.69 43.03 -26.20
C ALA A 521 -41.77 44.19 -26.60
N ASN A 522 -42.35 45.34 -26.99
CA ASN A 522 -41.61 46.54 -27.40
C ASN A 522 -42.02 47.75 -26.54
N PRO A 523 -41.56 47.84 -25.27
CA PRO A 523 -41.96 48.93 -24.38
C PRO A 523 -41.43 50.28 -24.87
N ALA A 524 -42.33 51.21 -25.20
CA ALA A 524 -41.98 52.56 -25.73
C ALA A 524 -41.51 53.54 -24.63
N VAL A 525 -41.78 53.21 -23.36
CA VAL A 525 -41.44 54.03 -22.18
C VAL A 525 -40.82 53.15 -21.10
N LYS A 526 -40.13 53.77 -20.13
CA LYS A 526 -39.33 53.07 -19.11
C LYS A 526 -40.08 52.00 -18.34
N LEU A 527 -41.39 52.18 -18.12
CA LEU A 527 -42.30 51.13 -17.66
C LEU A 527 -43.56 51.17 -18.52
N HIS A 528 -43.74 50.17 -19.39
CA HIS A 528 -44.94 49.98 -20.20
C HIS A 528 -45.66 48.71 -19.72
N VAL A 529 -46.84 48.89 -19.14
CA VAL A 529 -47.72 47.77 -18.76
C VAL A 529 -48.85 47.68 -19.79
N SER A 530 -48.82 46.65 -20.63
CA SER A 530 -49.92 46.28 -21.53
C SER A 530 -50.82 45.28 -20.80
N GLY A 531 -51.73 45.83 -19.99
CA GLY A 531 -52.60 45.09 -19.09
C GLY A 531 -53.17 45.99 -17.99
N THR A 532 -53.88 45.40 -17.04
CA THR A 532 -54.39 46.14 -15.87
C THR A 532 -53.30 46.29 -14.81
N MET A 533 -53.13 47.51 -14.31
CA MET A 533 -52.35 47.77 -13.10
C MET A 533 -53.31 47.83 -11.92
N VAL A 534 -53.09 47.01 -10.89
CA VAL A 534 -53.86 47.05 -9.63
C VAL A 534 -52.93 47.43 -8.49
N SER A 535 -53.09 48.62 -7.93
CA SER A 535 -52.43 48.97 -6.67
C SER A 535 -53.23 48.40 -5.50
N GLN A 536 -52.59 47.62 -4.64
CA GLN A 536 -53.22 47.20 -3.38
C GLN A 536 -53.37 48.42 -2.46
N ALA A 537 -54.59 48.66 -1.97
CA ALA A 537 -54.82 49.77 -1.05
C ALA A 537 -54.11 49.51 0.29
N SER A 538 -53.43 50.54 0.80
CA SER A 538 -52.87 50.51 2.17
C SER A 538 -53.93 50.96 3.17
N SER A 539 -54.04 50.31 4.32
CA SER A 539 -54.92 50.76 5.41
C SER A 539 -54.09 51.43 6.51
N VAL A 540 -54.39 52.67 6.84
CA VAL A 540 -53.69 53.41 7.89
C VAL A 540 -54.59 53.49 9.14
N PRO A 541 -54.14 52.99 10.31
CA PRO A 541 -54.87 53.11 11.57
C PRO A 541 -55.07 54.56 12.01
N THR A 542 -56.01 54.78 12.94
CA THR A 542 -56.45 56.11 13.36
C THR A 542 -55.31 57.04 13.78
N GLY A 543 -55.29 58.26 13.23
CA GLY A 543 -54.38 59.34 13.61
C GLY A 543 -52.94 59.22 13.10
N ALA A 544 -52.61 58.22 12.28
CA ALA A 544 -51.27 58.09 11.69
C ALA A 544 -51.09 58.92 10.41
N ALA A 545 -49.85 59.30 10.12
CA ALA A 545 -49.45 59.90 8.85
C ALA A 545 -49.64 58.90 7.70
N VAL A 546 -50.06 59.38 6.54
CA VAL A 546 -50.20 58.62 5.31
C VAL A 546 -48.87 58.66 4.56
N ASP A 547 -48.17 57.54 4.56
CA ASP A 547 -46.95 57.36 3.76
C ASP A 547 -47.29 56.95 2.33
N LEU A 548 -47.10 57.89 1.41
CA LEU A 548 -47.45 57.75 0.01
C LEU A 548 -46.39 57.02 -0.82
N ALA A 549 -45.28 56.60 -0.21
CA ALA A 549 -44.35 55.66 -0.83
C ALA A 549 -44.90 54.21 -0.82
N ILE A 550 -45.86 53.90 0.05
CA ILE A 550 -46.36 52.53 0.26
C ILE A 550 -47.46 52.17 -0.75
N SER A 551 -48.39 53.10 -1.04
CA SER A 551 -49.46 52.87 -2.02
C SER A 551 -50.04 54.17 -2.56
N ASN A 552 -50.43 54.13 -3.84
CA ASN A 552 -51.17 55.22 -4.47
C ASN A 552 -52.63 55.28 -4.01
N THR A 553 -53.15 54.24 -3.34
CA THR A 553 -54.49 54.25 -2.74
C THR A 553 -54.39 53.93 -1.25
N THR A 554 -54.84 54.85 -0.40
CA THR A 554 -54.84 54.65 1.06
C THR A 554 -56.25 54.78 1.62
N VAL A 555 -56.61 53.87 2.53
CA VAL A 555 -57.87 53.89 3.28
C VAL A 555 -57.61 54.27 4.74
N LEU A 556 -58.32 55.30 5.21
CA LEU A 556 -58.32 55.78 6.59
C LEU A 556 -59.67 55.43 7.23
N ASN A 557 -59.66 54.55 8.23
CA ASN A 557 -60.87 54.07 8.91
C ASN A 557 -61.38 55.02 10.02
N SER A 558 -60.55 55.97 10.44
CA SER A 558 -60.90 57.13 11.26
C SER A 558 -59.68 58.03 11.30
N VAL A 559 -59.84 59.36 11.28
CA VAL A 559 -58.69 60.28 11.26
C VAL A 559 -58.35 60.81 12.65
N GLY A 560 -59.29 60.80 13.60
CA GLY A 560 -59.12 61.37 14.95
C GLY A 560 -59.03 62.90 14.98
N GLY A 561 -58.48 63.52 13.92
CA GLY A 561 -58.37 64.98 13.70
C GLY A 561 -58.96 65.44 12.36
N SER A 562 -58.83 66.72 12.04
CA SER A 562 -59.15 67.27 10.72
C SER A 562 -57.89 67.44 9.85
N SER A 563 -56.70 67.17 10.39
CA SER A 563 -55.43 67.27 9.69
C SER A 563 -54.89 65.88 9.39
N ILE A 564 -54.50 65.63 8.14
CA ILE A 564 -53.91 64.38 7.68
C ILE A 564 -52.49 64.70 7.19
N ALA A 565 -51.48 64.10 7.81
CA ALA A 565 -50.09 64.24 7.37
C ALA A 565 -49.82 63.32 6.19
N LEU A 566 -49.38 63.89 5.07
CA LEU A 566 -48.88 63.19 3.90
C LEU A 566 -47.35 63.21 3.94
N THR A 567 -46.72 62.04 3.88
CA THR A 567 -45.26 61.91 3.83
C THR A 567 -44.83 61.21 2.55
N ASN A 568 -43.58 61.45 2.13
CA ASN A 568 -42.98 60.85 0.94
C ASN A 568 -43.76 61.12 -0.36
N LEU A 569 -44.30 62.33 -0.48
CA LEU A 569 -44.85 62.84 -1.73
C LEU A 569 -43.76 62.82 -2.81
N VAL A 570 -44.09 62.40 -4.02
CA VAL A 570 -43.20 62.48 -5.18
C VAL A 570 -43.76 63.45 -6.22
N ASN A 571 -42.88 64.07 -7.02
CA ASN A 571 -43.30 64.93 -8.11
C ASN A 571 -44.07 64.11 -9.18
N GLY A 572 -45.23 64.60 -9.61
CA GLY A 572 -46.11 63.91 -10.55
C GLY A 572 -46.92 62.76 -9.94
N GLY A 573 -46.88 62.58 -8.62
CA GLY A 573 -47.66 61.57 -7.91
C GLY A 573 -49.17 61.83 -8.02
N ASN A 574 -49.95 60.77 -8.23
CA ASN A 574 -51.41 60.82 -8.22
C ASN A 574 -51.93 59.82 -7.19
N TYR A 575 -52.47 60.35 -6.10
CA TYR A 575 -52.83 59.58 -4.91
C TYR A 575 -54.33 59.65 -4.67
N THR A 576 -54.92 58.55 -4.23
CA THR A 576 -56.31 58.47 -3.79
C THR A 576 -56.35 58.15 -2.30
N ILE A 577 -56.93 59.06 -1.51
CA ILE A 577 -57.15 58.86 -0.07
C ILE A 577 -58.64 58.71 0.16
N VAL A 578 -59.01 57.54 0.64
CA VAL A 578 -60.37 57.18 0.97
C VAL A 578 -60.53 57.24 2.49
N ILE A 579 -61.45 58.06 2.97
CA ILE A 579 -61.69 58.30 4.38
C ILE A 579 -63.07 57.79 4.75
N LYS A 580 -63.13 56.94 5.77
CA LYS A 580 -64.35 56.58 6.48
C LYS A 580 -64.24 57.16 7.88
N ASP A 581 -65.00 58.20 8.19
CA ASP A 581 -64.99 58.81 9.52
C ASP A 581 -66.42 58.92 10.05
N PRO A 582 -66.67 58.53 11.31
CA PRO A 582 -67.98 58.70 11.92
C PRO A 582 -68.38 60.17 12.04
N ALA A 583 -67.44 61.11 12.08
CA ALA A 583 -67.71 62.54 12.20
C ALA A 583 -67.65 63.26 10.83
N SER A 584 -68.51 64.28 10.67
CA SER A 584 -68.41 65.24 9.56
C SER A 584 -67.23 66.19 9.83
N ARG A 585 -66.26 66.25 8.92
CA ARG A 585 -65.05 67.07 9.06
C ARG A 585 -64.62 67.70 7.75
N THR A 586 -64.07 68.89 7.81
CA THR A 586 -63.33 69.48 6.68
C THR A 586 -61.88 69.07 6.83
N TYR A 587 -61.42 68.10 6.03
CA TYR A 587 -60.04 67.61 6.12
C TYR A 587 -59.06 68.56 5.45
N ASP A 588 -57.89 68.70 6.07
CA ASP A 588 -56.74 69.39 5.52
C ASP A 588 -55.54 68.45 5.43
N PHE A 589 -54.73 68.61 4.38
CA PHE A 589 -53.58 67.77 4.12
C PHE A 589 -52.30 68.55 4.43
N THR A 590 -51.60 68.12 5.47
CA THR A 590 -50.27 68.64 5.84
C THR A 590 -49.20 67.85 5.09
N GLY A 591 -48.21 68.51 4.50
CA GLY A 591 -47.26 67.91 3.55
C GLY A 591 -47.35 68.56 2.16
N CYS A 592 -48.52 69.12 1.84
CA CYS A 592 -48.71 70.05 0.74
C CYS A 592 -48.34 71.48 1.18
N SER A 593 -47.42 72.12 0.46
CA SER A 593 -47.05 73.52 0.68
C SER A 593 -48.15 74.47 0.22
N THR A 594 -48.78 74.17 -0.92
CA THR A 594 -50.00 74.85 -1.36
C THR A 594 -51.07 73.83 -1.75
N LYS A 595 -52.35 74.22 -1.58
CA LYS A 595 -53.51 73.35 -1.82
C LYS A 595 -54.51 74.07 -2.72
N LYS A 596 -54.86 73.46 -3.84
CA LYS A 596 -55.87 73.95 -4.79
C LYS A 596 -57.03 72.95 -4.80
N TRP A 597 -58.20 73.38 -4.37
CA TRP A 597 -59.37 72.51 -4.18
C TRP A 597 -60.37 72.67 -5.32
N LEU A 598 -60.89 71.55 -5.84
CA LEU A 598 -62.00 71.53 -6.78
C LEU A 598 -62.93 70.33 -6.50
N PRO A 599 -64.15 70.52 -5.97
CA PRO A 599 -64.74 71.79 -5.53
C PRO A 599 -64.05 72.36 -4.29
N ALA A 600 -64.42 73.58 -3.88
CA ALA A 600 -63.93 74.19 -2.65
C ALA A 600 -64.06 73.21 -1.46
N ASN A 601 -63.05 73.19 -0.58
CA ASN A 601 -63.03 72.26 0.54
C ASN A 601 -64.21 72.52 1.49
N ALA A 602 -64.90 71.47 1.91
CA ALA A 602 -66.05 71.54 2.79
C ALA A 602 -66.11 70.30 3.70
N ALA A 603 -67.06 70.29 4.64
CA ALA A 603 -67.21 69.19 5.57
C ALA A 603 -67.73 67.92 4.85
N THR A 604 -67.14 66.77 5.18
CA THR A 604 -67.60 65.46 4.71
C THR A 604 -68.93 65.06 5.33
N THR A 605 -69.66 64.13 4.70
CA THR A 605 -70.87 63.54 5.28
C THR A 605 -70.50 62.49 6.33
N ALA A 606 -70.98 62.66 7.56
CA ALA A 606 -70.70 61.77 8.67
C ALA A 606 -71.05 60.30 8.36
N SER A 607 -70.21 59.35 8.78
CA SER A 607 -70.39 57.91 8.59
C SER A 607 -70.51 57.42 7.15
N SER A 608 -70.17 58.27 6.18
CA SER A 608 -70.06 57.92 4.77
C SER A 608 -68.60 57.88 4.32
N TRP A 609 -68.34 57.25 3.18
CA TRP A 609 -67.02 57.29 2.57
C TRP A 609 -66.81 58.63 1.85
N SER A 610 -65.61 59.17 1.98
CA SER A 610 -65.14 60.35 1.27
C SER A 610 -63.87 60.02 0.51
N ALA A 611 -63.77 60.43 -0.74
CA ALA A 611 -62.61 60.16 -1.59
C ALA A 611 -61.96 61.47 -1.98
N TYR A 612 -60.64 61.53 -1.79
CA TYR A 612 -59.78 62.64 -2.18
C TYR A 612 -58.77 62.14 -3.20
N THR A 613 -58.68 62.80 -4.34
CA THR A 613 -57.60 62.58 -5.32
C THR A 613 -56.65 63.76 -5.24
N ILE A 614 -55.37 63.47 -5.04
CA ILE A 614 -54.31 64.46 -4.81
C ILE A 614 -53.25 64.27 -5.89
N LEU A 615 -53.13 65.24 -6.80
CA LEU A 615 -52.02 65.35 -7.74
C LEU A 615 -50.96 66.27 -7.14
N THR A 616 -49.72 65.80 -7.10
CA THR A 616 -48.60 66.52 -6.48
C THR A 616 -47.61 67.01 -7.53
N LEU A 617 -47.26 68.29 -7.45
CA LEU A 617 -46.25 68.91 -8.31
C LEU A 617 -45.18 69.52 -7.42
N ASP A 618 -43.91 69.22 -7.69
CA ASP A 618 -42.79 69.91 -7.03
C ASP A 618 -42.81 71.39 -7.41
N ASN A 619 -42.77 72.27 -6.41
CA ASN A 619 -42.81 73.71 -6.61
C ASN A 619 -41.41 74.33 -6.83
N GLY A 620 -40.36 73.51 -6.89
CA GLY A 620 -38.98 73.94 -7.10
C GLY A 620 -38.29 74.55 -5.88
N SER A 621 -38.97 74.59 -4.73
CA SER A 621 -38.47 75.13 -3.46
C SER A 621 -38.39 74.09 -2.33
N GLY A 622 -38.44 72.80 -2.69
CA GLY A 622 -38.41 71.69 -1.74
C GLY A 622 -39.77 71.38 -1.10
N GLY A 623 -40.86 71.83 -1.71
CA GLY A 623 -42.23 71.56 -1.27
C GLY A 623 -43.15 71.16 -2.43
N PHE A 624 -44.40 70.79 -2.11
CA PHE A 624 -45.35 70.29 -3.11
C PHE A 624 -46.60 71.17 -3.22
N ASP A 625 -46.95 71.52 -4.45
CA ASP A 625 -48.25 72.08 -4.80
C ASP A 625 -49.22 70.92 -5.07
N CYS A 626 -50.31 70.87 -4.30
CA CYS A 626 -51.30 69.81 -4.37
C CYS A 626 -52.59 70.29 -5.03
N MET A 627 -52.97 69.65 -6.13
CA MET A 627 -54.29 69.80 -6.75
C MET A 627 -55.20 68.69 -6.21
N ILE A 628 -56.25 69.09 -5.50
CA ILE A 628 -57.09 68.19 -4.73
C ILE A 628 -58.52 68.25 -5.26
N THR A 629 -58.98 67.12 -5.76
CA THR A 629 -60.41 66.89 -6.02
C THR A 629 -60.97 65.97 -4.97
N TRP A 630 -62.23 66.18 -4.60
CA TRP A 630 -62.84 65.36 -3.57
C TRP A 630 -64.35 65.27 -3.72
N ALA A 631 -64.90 64.21 -3.16
CA ALA A 631 -66.33 63.98 -3.03
C ALA A 631 -66.62 63.20 -1.73
N SER A 632 -67.84 63.32 -1.23
CA SER A 632 -68.29 62.69 0.01
C SER A 632 -69.74 62.21 -0.11
N GLY A 633 -70.18 61.33 0.80
CA GLY A 633 -71.53 60.76 0.78
C GLY A 633 -71.64 59.44 0.03
N TYR A 634 -70.53 58.76 -0.28
CA TYR A 634 -70.55 57.42 -0.85
C TYR A 634 -71.06 56.42 0.22
N GLN A 635 -72.16 55.71 -0.08
CA GLN A 635 -72.84 54.76 0.82
C GLN A 635 -72.50 53.32 0.50
#